data_AF-A0A9W7FF65-F1
#
_entry.id   AF-A0A9W7FF65-F1
#
_cell.length_a   1.000
_cell.length_b   1.000
_cell.length_c   1.000
_cell.angle_alpha   90.00
_cell.angle_beta   90.00
_cell.angle_gamma   90.00
#
_symmetry.space_group_name_H-M   'P 1'
#
loop_
_entity.id
_entity.type
_entity.pdbx_description
1 polymer ?
#
loop_
_entity_poly.entity_id
_entity_poly.type
_entity_poly.pdbx_seq_one_letter_code
_entity_poly.pdbx_strand_id
1 'polypeptide(L)'
;MTPSSSSPPPSPRTHARTPLKVLCITLGGSRRSQIESMFSSPNLKGDFDLHFIDGVPSRSLRNKPGLMSHAYKAKLLVEDPEKTFLAGKKTFQRGLWPDLDYAEELWRKGRSINRERSVLACLFAHLNAMAYAVENGFDVIIEDNVRVRDSRETYDIMRGLIDDSKNAGVRYFGYLGPRDNLEWLYLKHMPKYEKNKTPFPFNEHYTDGVMRGTSLWGAYAYMVSEKALDEIMAKLQNDIGAVMWKGKRMKTYRIKPIDKQMPRTARDAGLDVRVGNDPVFFRAPMLTSKIHTKFDAEFCKSTQVQLDFIGVKWEDLWLTEEEKETVEKYRATGKWTDDENRDAGKRDEREEEEKDEILRSKIEVEKKVVKQQQPSVAVALSVAGVIGGLVLYMFIKNRYRRA
;
A
#
# COMPACT_ATOMS: atom_id res chain seq x y z
N MET A 1 24.70 55.86 -27.89
CA MET A 1 24.33 54.62 -27.16
C MET A 1 23.05 54.10 -27.77
N THR A 2 23.14 53.05 -28.58
CA THR A 2 21.98 52.40 -29.23
C THR A 2 21.29 51.48 -28.22
N PRO A 3 19.97 51.58 -28.02
CA PRO A 3 19.25 50.68 -27.13
C PRO A 3 19.33 49.26 -27.69
N SER A 4 19.90 48.35 -26.89
CA SER A 4 19.97 46.93 -27.24
C SER A 4 18.54 46.39 -27.25
N SER A 5 18.04 46.10 -28.44
CA SER A 5 16.79 45.37 -28.68
C SER A 5 16.94 43.96 -28.08
N SER A 6 16.48 43.79 -26.85
CA SER A 6 16.33 42.46 -26.26
C SER A 6 15.12 41.80 -26.91
N SER A 7 15.36 40.83 -27.79
CA SER A 7 14.31 39.98 -28.34
C SER A 7 13.50 39.37 -27.20
N PRO A 8 12.16 39.34 -27.29
CA PRO A 8 11.33 38.67 -26.30
C PRO A 8 11.79 37.20 -26.18
N PRO A 9 11.90 36.66 -24.96
CA PRO A 9 12.30 35.27 -24.76
C PRO A 9 11.35 34.37 -25.57
N PRO A 10 11.88 33.34 -26.25
CA PRO A 10 11.06 32.45 -27.07
C PRO A 10 9.93 31.88 -26.21
N SER A 11 8.69 31.99 -26.70
CA SER A 11 7.52 31.41 -26.06
C SER A 11 7.80 29.94 -25.76
N PRO A 12 7.64 29.47 -24.51
CA PRO A 12 7.97 28.11 -24.13
C PRO A 12 7.18 27.14 -25.03
N ARG A 13 7.89 26.28 -25.77
CA ARG A 13 7.28 25.27 -26.63
C ARG A 13 6.39 24.39 -25.76
N THR A 14 5.07 24.45 -26.02
CA THR A 14 4.06 23.60 -25.40
C THR A 14 4.13 22.21 -26.00
N HIS A 15 5.22 21.47 -25.77
CA HIS A 15 5.17 20.03 -25.96
C HIS A 15 4.16 19.49 -24.95
N ALA A 16 3.18 18.71 -25.43
CA ALA A 16 2.22 18.07 -24.55
C ALA A 16 2.98 17.24 -23.52
N ARG A 17 2.85 17.62 -22.24
CA ARG A 17 3.50 16.93 -21.12
C ARG A 17 2.96 15.51 -21.05
N THR A 18 3.83 14.51 -20.95
CA THR A 18 3.40 13.13 -20.70
C THR A 18 2.96 13.01 -19.24
N PRO A 19 1.71 12.59 -18.95
CA PRO A 19 1.24 12.44 -17.58
C PRO A 19 2.14 11.50 -16.75
N LEU A 20 2.29 11.80 -15.47
CA LEU A 20 2.97 10.93 -14.50
C LEU A 20 2.04 9.78 -14.10
N LYS A 21 2.49 8.53 -14.23
CA LYS A 21 1.71 7.35 -13.82
C LYS A 21 1.80 7.16 -12.31
N VAL A 22 0.66 7.26 -11.62
CA VAL A 22 0.53 7.14 -10.17
C VAL A 22 -0.18 5.83 -9.84
N LEU A 23 0.42 5.00 -8.98
CA LEU A 23 -0.22 3.80 -8.42
C LEU A 23 -0.59 4.03 -6.95
N CYS A 24 -1.88 4.10 -6.64
CA CYS A 24 -2.36 4.26 -5.26
C CYS A 24 -2.73 2.92 -4.63
N ILE A 25 -2.12 2.60 -3.49
CA ILE A 25 -2.49 1.47 -2.63
C ILE A 25 -3.70 1.89 -1.79
N THR A 26 -4.82 1.17 -1.92
CA THR A 26 -6.03 1.49 -1.15
C THR A 26 -6.84 0.25 -0.80
N LEU A 27 -7.60 0.30 0.30
CA LEU A 27 -8.65 -0.68 0.59
C LEU A 27 -10.01 -0.30 -0.03
N GLY A 28 -10.05 0.75 -0.87
CA GLY A 28 -11.26 1.25 -1.50
C GLY A 28 -12.04 2.23 -0.63
N GLY A 29 -13.36 2.26 -0.80
CA GLY A 29 -14.26 3.10 -0.01
C GLY A 29 -14.05 4.61 -0.20
N SER A 30 -14.37 5.39 0.83
CA SER A 30 -14.29 6.86 0.79
C SER A 30 -12.87 7.38 0.51
N ARG A 31 -11.84 6.68 0.99
CA ARG A 31 -10.44 7.07 0.75
C ARG A 31 -10.06 7.00 -0.72
N ARG A 32 -10.52 5.97 -1.45
CA ARG A 32 -10.33 5.90 -2.91
C ARG A 32 -10.97 7.10 -3.60
N SER A 33 -12.23 7.41 -3.27
CA SER A 33 -12.93 8.56 -3.86
C SER A 33 -12.26 9.89 -3.54
N GLN A 34 -11.67 10.05 -2.35
CA GLN A 34 -10.87 11.23 -2.01
C GLN A 34 -9.63 11.36 -2.89
N ILE A 35 -8.89 10.27 -3.13
CA ILE A 35 -7.72 10.28 -4.03
C ILE A 35 -8.13 10.55 -5.48
N GLU A 36 -9.25 9.99 -5.96
CA GLU A 36 -9.80 10.28 -7.29
C GLU A 36 -10.15 11.77 -7.43
N SER A 37 -10.80 12.34 -6.42
CA SER A 37 -11.14 13.77 -6.36
C SER A 37 -9.90 14.67 -6.35
N MET A 38 -8.88 14.28 -5.56
CA MET A 38 -7.59 14.97 -5.49
C MET A 38 -6.94 15.09 -6.87
N PHE A 39 -6.73 13.99 -7.59
CA PHE A 39 -6.11 14.03 -8.91
C PHE A 39 -7.02 14.55 -10.04
N SER A 40 -8.32 14.74 -9.75
CA SER A 40 -9.27 15.40 -10.67
C SER A 40 -9.31 16.92 -10.48
N SER A 41 -8.57 17.48 -9.51
CA SER A 41 -8.55 18.92 -9.25
C SER A 41 -8.09 19.70 -10.49
N PRO A 42 -8.58 20.93 -10.72
CA PRO A 42 -8.17 21.74 -11.88
C PRO A 42 -6.66 21.97 -11.98
N ASN A 43 -5.95 21.92 -10.85
CA ASN A 43 -4.51 22.17 -10.77
C ASN A 43 -3.66 20.94 -11.12
N LEU A 44 -4.24 19.73 -11.08
CA LEU A 44 -3.53 18.47 -11.32
C LEU A 44 -4.09 17.70 -12.54
N LYS A 45 -5.29 18.04 -12.99
CA LYS A 45 -5.98 17.36 -14.09
C LYS A 45 -5.15 17.39 -15.37
N GLY A 46 -4.83 16.20 -15.87
CA GLY A 46 -4.05 16.00 -17.10
C GLY A 46 -2.56 15.83 -16.87
N ASP A 47 -2.03 16.17 -15.69
CA ASP A 47 -0.62 15.98 -15.35
C ASP A 47 -0.33 14.58 -14.77
N PHE A 48 -1.38 13.87 -14.32
CA PHE A 48 -1.27 12.57 -13.67
C PHE A 48 -2.25 11.54 -14.27
N ASP A 49 -1.78 10.31 -14.43
CA ASP A 49 -2.55 9.13 -14.81
C ASP A 49 -2.66 8.22 -13.58
N LEU A 50 -3.80 8.26 -12.90
CA LEU A 50 -4.03 7.60 -11.61
C LEU A 50 -4.59 6.19 -11.78
N HIS A 51 -3.93 5.22 -11.15
CA HIS A 51 -4.35 3.83 -11.05
C HIS A 51 -4.43 3.38 -9.60
N PHE A 52 -5.15 2.31 -9.34
CA PHE A 52 -5.31 1.74 -8.01
C PHE A 52 -4.84 0.29 -7.97
N ILE A 53 -4.28 -0.09 -6.82
CA ILE A 53 -4.06 -1.48 -6.46
C ILE A 53 -4.65 -1.76 -5.08
N ASP A 54 -5.27 -2.93 -4.95
CA ASP A 54 -5.89 -3.34 -3.70
C ASP A 54 -4.84 -3.53 -2.60
N GLY A 55 -5.10 -2.92 -1.46
CA GLY A 55 -4.41 -3.21 -0.21
C GLY A 55 -4.74 -4.62 0.29
N VAL A 56 -4.07 -5.03 1.38
CA VAL A 56 -4.34 -6.32 2.02
C VAL A 56 -5.13 -6.08 3.30
N PRO A 57 -6.36 -6.61 3.43
CA PRO A 57 -7.10 -6.52 4.69
C PRO A 57 -6.40 -7.34 5.77
N SER A 58 -6.03 -6.74 6.90
CA SER A 58 -5.33 -7.47 7.97
C SER A 58 -6.11 -8.67 8.51
N ARG A 59 -7.46 -8.64 8.45
CA ARG A 59 -8.33 -9.75 8.84
C ARG A 59 -8.13 -11.00 7.97
N SER A 60 -7.78 -10.84 6.69
CA SER A 60 -7.51 -11.96 5.75
C SER A 60 -6.30 -12.80 6.17
N LEU A 61 -5.35 -12.22 6.90
CA LEU A 61 -4.10 -12.88 7.32
C LEU A 61 -4.24 -13.66 8.65
N ARG A 62 -5.46 -13.82 9.17
CA ARG A 62 -5.69 -14.51 10.47
C ARG A 62 -5.61 -16.03 10.35
N ASN A 63 -6.00 -16.59 9.21
CA ASN A 63 -6.01 -18.03 8.98
C ASN A 63 -4.87 -18.46 8.04
N LYS A 64 -4.55 -19.75 8.06
CA LYS A 64 -3.45 -20.33 7.28
C LYS A 64 -3.62 -20.10 5.77
N PRO A 65 -4.78 -20.41 5.14
CA PRO A 65 -4.95 -20.20 3.70
C PRO A 65 -4.78 -18.74 3.29
N GLY A 66 -5.40 -17.80 4.01
CA GLY A 66 -5.32 -16.38 3.70
C GLY A 66 -3.90 -15.82 3.84
N LEU A 67 -3.17 -16.19 4.90
CA LEU A 67 -1.77 -15.78 5.04
C LEU A 67 -0.91 -16.28 3.87
N MET A 68 -1.03 -17.55 3.51
CA MET A 68 -0.22 -18.15 2.44
C MET A 68 -0.58 -17.57 1.07
N SER A 69 -1.87 -17.41 0.78
CA SER A 69 -2.34 -16.82 -0.49
C SER A 69 -1.81 -15.39 -0.67
N HIS A 70 -1.89 -14.55 0.36
CA HIS A 70 -1.35 -13.18 0.28
C HIS A 70 0.18 -13.15 0.21
N ALA A 71 0.89 -14.07 0.89
CA ALA A 71 2.33 -14.17 0.78
C ALA A 71 2.77 -14.58 -0.64
N TYR A 72 2.03 -15.48 -1.30
CA TYR A 72 2.27 -15.86 -2.69
C TYR A 72 1.98 -14.72 -3.68
N LYS A 73 0.86 -14.00 -3.50
CA LYS A 73 0.55 -12.80 -4.31
C LYS A 73 1.66 -11.74 -4.19
N ALA A 74 2.15 -11.52 -2.97
CA ALA A 74 3.26 -10.63 -2.66
C ALA A 74 4.63 -11.18 -3.09
N LYS A 75 4.66 -12.28 -3.85
CA LYS A 75 5.85 -12.98 -4.34
C LYS A 75 6.82 -13.42 -3.23
N LEU A 76 6.40 -13.40 -1.96
CA LEU A 76 7.23 -13.86 -0.85
C LEU A 76 7.36 -15.39 -0.87
N LEU A 77 6.31 -16.08 -1.32
CA LEU A 77 6.36 -17.49 -1.70
C LEU A 77 6.56 -17.60 -3.20
N VAL A 78 7.49 -18.45 -3.63
CA VAL A 78 7.78 -18.67 -5.07
C VAL A 78 6.94 -19.78 -5.69
N GLU A 79 6.25 -20.55 -4.85
CA GLU A 79 5.36 -21.65 -5.25
C GLU A 79 3.93 -21.38 -4.79
N ASP A 80 2.97 -21.82 -5.61
CA ASP A 80 1.56 -21.76 -5.29
C ASP A 80 1.26 -22.61 -4.03
N PRO A 81 0.85 -22.01 -2.91
CA PRO A 81 0.65 -22.72 -1.66
C PRO A 81 -0.51 -23.71 -1.72
N GLU A 82 -1.50 -23.52 -2.58
CA GLU A 82 -2.62 -24.46 -2.75
C GLU A 82 -2.15 -25.77 -3.37
N LYS A 83 -1.15 -25.71 -4.26
CA LYS A 83 -0.58 -26.88 -4.94
C LYS A 83 0.53 -27.56 -4.13
N THR A 84 1.06 -26.88 -3.13
CA THR A 84 2.22 -27.31 -2.33
C THR A 84 1.88 -27.43 -0.84
N PHE A 85 2.18 -26.42 -0.04
CA PHE A 85 2.13 -26.43 1.42
C PHE A 85 0.74 -26.72 2.00
N LEU A 86 -0.33 -26.15 1.43
CA LEU A 86 -1.70 -26.41 1.87
C LEU A 86 -2.21 -27.79 1.44
N ALA A 87 -1.66 -28.35 0.35
CA ALA A 87 -1.90 -29.72 -0.08
C ALA A 87 -1.04 -30.75 0.67
N GLY A 88 -0.26 -30.33 1.68
CA GLY A 88 0.64 -31.21 2.44
C GLY A 88 1.85 -31.70 1.65
N LYS A 89 2.16 -31.07 0.51
CA LYS A 89 3.37 -31.38 -0.27
C LYS A 89 4.55 -30.54 0.21
N LYS A 90 5.75 -31.09 0.07
CA LYS A 90 7.00 -30.39 0.40
C LYS A 90 7.18 -29.20 -0.55
N THR A 91 7.55 -28.04 -0.01
CA THR A 91 7.97 -26.89 -0.83
C THR A 91 9.42 -27.06 -1.28
N PHE A 92 9.78 -26.50 -2.42
CA PHE A 92 11.15 -26.40 -2.92
C PHE A 92 11.83 -25.10 -2.50
N GLN A 93 11.08 -24.07 -2.12
CA GLN A 93 11.65 -22.85 -1.57
C GLN A 93 12.47 -23.14 -0.31
N ARG A 94 13.79 -22.93 -0.43
CA ARG A 94 14.72 -22.94 0.69
C ARG A 94 15.17 -21.51 0.95
N GLY A 95 15.16 -21.12 2.22
CA GLY A 95 15.78 -19.87 2.62
C GLY A 95 17.28 -20.03 2.86
N LEU A 96 17.87 -19.07 3.58
CA LEU A 96 19.22 -19.14 4.14
C LEU A 96 19.46 -20.39 5.00
N TRP A 97 18.40 -21.05 5.44
CA TRP A 97 18.42 -22.26 6.25
C TRP A 97 17.84 -23.42 5.42
N PRO A 98 18.69 -24.24 4.75
CA PRO A 98 18.24 -25.27 3.81
C PRO A 98 17.33 -26.35 4.41
N ASP A 99 17.44 -26.58 5.72
CA ASP A 99 16.65 -27.59 6.43
C ASP A 99 15.24 -27.10 6.81
N LEU A 100 14.95 -25.82 6.56
CA LEU A 100 13.73 -25.18 7.01
C LEU A 100 12.79 -24.93 5.81
N ASP A 101 11.59 -25.51 5.89
CA ASP A 101 10.52 -25.21 4.94
C ASP A 101 10.03 -23.77 5.16
N TYR A 102 10.24 -22.92 4.15
CA TYR A 102 9.99 -21.49 4.28
C TYR A 102 8.51 -21.19 4.56
N ALA A 103 7.59 -21.88 3.87
CA ALA A 103 6.15 -21.68 4.02
C ALA A 103 5.66 -22.13 5.40
N GLU A 104 6.17 -23.27 5.88
CA GLU A 104 5.89 -23.75 7.23
C GLU A 104 6.35 -22.76 8.30
N GLU A 105 7.57 -22.25 8.17
CA GLU A 105 8.13 -21.29 9.11
C GLU A 105 7.38 -19.95 9.08
N LEU A 106 7.04 -19.46 7.89
CA LEU A 106 6.22 -18.28 7.69
C LEU A 106 4.88 -18.42 8.42
N TRP A 107 4.20 -19.56 8.29
CA TRP A 107 2.97 -19.83 9.02
C TRP A 107 3.19 -19.90 10.54
N ARG A 108 4.20 -20.66 10.97
CA ARG A 108 4.51 -20.87 12.40
C ARG A 108 4.82 -19.56 13.11
N LYS A 109 5.55 -18.65 12.46
CA LYS A 109 5.83 -17.29 12.97
C LYS A 109 4.60 -16.40 12.82
N GLY A 110 3.97 -16.40 11.65
CA GLY A 110 2.80 -15.58 11.31
C GLY A 110 1.62 -15.74 12.25
N ARG A 111 1.30 -16.98 12.66
CA ARG A 111 0.21 -17.24 13.61
C ARG A 111 0.41 -16.60 14.98
N SER A 112 1.66 -16.32 15.36
CA SER A 112 1.99 -15.70 16.65
C SER A 112 1.95 -14.16 16.61
N ILE A 113 1.78 -13.57 15.41
CA ILE A 113 1.73 -12.13 15.22
C ILE A 113 0.36 -11.65 15.66
N ASN A 114 0.31 -10.96 16.80
CA ASN A 114 -0.93 -10.44 17.37
C ASN A 114 -1.31 -9.10 16.73
N ARG A 115 -0.97 -7.98 17.38
CA ARG A 115 -1.34 -6.61 16.95
C ARG A 115 -0.61 -6.12 15.69
N GLU A 116 0.37 -6.87 15.20
CA GLU A 116 1.26 -6.49 14.09
C GLU A 116 0.79 -7.08 12.74
N ARG A 117 -0.37 -7.72 12.72
CA ARG A 117 -0.93 -8.28 11.48
C ARG A 117 -1.26 -7.19 10.45
N SER A 118 -1.63 -6.00 10.91
CA SER A 118 -1.80 -4.82 10.06
C SER A 118 -0.49 -4.37 9.42
N VAL A 119 0.63 -4.44 10.14
CA VAL A 119 1.97 -4.15 9.58
C VAL A 119 2.36 -5.21 8.54
N LEU A 120 2.04 -6.49 8.77
CA LEU A 120 2.26 -7.55 7.77
C LEU A 120 1.42 -7.32 6.50
N ALA A 121 0.17 -6.90 6.68
CA ALA A 121 -0.73 -6.62 5.58
C ALA A 121 -0.25 -5.42 4.76
N CYS A 122 0.19 -4.34 5.42
CA CYS A 122 0.88 -3.23 4.79
C CYS A 122 2.11 -3.72 4.00
N LEU A 123 2.99 -4.52 4.61
CA LEU A 123 4.15 -5.09 3.90
C LEU A 123 3.74 -5.82 2.62
N PHE A 124 2.74 -6.71 2.67
CA PHE A 124 2.26 -7.42 1.48
C PHE A 124 1.64 -6.49 0.42
N ALA A 125 0.89 -5.48 0.84
CA ALA A 125 0.32 -4.49 -0.07
C ALA A 125 1.41 -3.73 -0.84
N HIS A 126 2.47 -3.29 -0.15
CA HIS A 126 3.58 -2.61 -0.80
C HIS A 126 4.39 -3.54 -1.72
N LEU A 127 4.61 -4.80 -1.35
CA LEU A 127 5.29 -5.76 -2.25
C LEU A 127 4.47 -6.01 -3.52
N ASN A 128 3.15 -6.19 -3.41
CA ASN A 128 2.26 -6.28 -4.58
C ASN A 128 2.37 -5.02 -5.45
N ALA A 129 2.33 -3.84 -4.83
CA ALA A 129 2.39 -2.56 -5.52
C ALA A 129 3.72 -2.34 -6.22
N MET A 130 4.85 -2.69 -5.58
CA MET A 130 6.18 -2.58 -6.20
C MET A 130 6.30 -3.49 -7.43
N ALA A 131 5.86 -4.75 -7.32
CA ALA A 131 5.90 -5.68 -8.44
C ALA A 131 5.06 -5.18 -9.62
N TYR A 132 3.82 -4.75 -9.35
CA TYR A 132 2.93 -4.22 -10.37
C TYR A 132 3.46 -2.91 -10.97
N ALA A 133 4.02 -2.03 -10.14
CA ALA A 133 4.58 -0.75 -10.56
C ALA A 133 5.77 -0.91 -11.51
N VAL A 134 6.70 -1.81 -11.18
CA VAL A 134 7.87 -2.13 -12.02
C VAL A 134 7.42 -2.72 -13.35
N GLU A 135 6.53 -3.72 -13.32
CA GLU A 135 6.03 -4.40 -14.53
C GLU A 135 5.33 -3.44 -15.50
N ASN A 136 4.64 -2.43 -14.98
CA ASN A 136 3.81 -1.51 -15.76
C ASN A 136 4.41 -0.11 -15.91
N GLY A 137 5.66 0.11 -15.47
CA GLY A 137 6.37 1.39 -15.60
C GLY A 137 5.67 2.56 -14.92
N PHE A 138 5.29 2.42 -13.65
CA PHE A 138 4.73 3.52 -12.86
C PHE A 138 5.81 4.48 -12.36
N ASP A 139 5.53 5.79 -12.36
CA ASP A 139 6.46 6.82 -11.92
C ASP A 139 6.51 6.94 -10.39
N VAL A 140 5.39 6.66 -9.71
CA VAL A 140 5.26 6.74 -8.25
C VAL A 140 4.20 5.76 -7.72
N ILE A 141 4.46 5.22 -6.54
CA ILE A 141 3.52 4.50 -5.69
C ILE A 141 3.16 5.39 -4.52
N ILE A 142 1.86 5.53 -4.22
CA ILE A 142 1.36 6.28 -3.06
C ILE A 142 0.42 5.44 -2.19
N GLU A 143 0.26 5.80 -0.93
CA GLU A 143 -0.83 5.29 -0.07
C GLU A 143 -2.08 6.18 -0.18
N ASP A 144 -3.26 5.62 0.13
CA ASP A 144 -4.53 6.37 0.16
C ASP A 144 -4.66 7.40 1.29
N ASN A 145 -3.59 7.55 2.06
CA ASN A 145 -3.55 8.34 3.27
C ASN A 145 -2.70 9.63 3.09
N VAL A 146 -2.34 9.94 1.85
CA VAL A 146 -1.51 11.09 1.47
C VAL A 146 -2.35 12.21 0.89
N ARG A 147 -1.82 13.43 0.94
CA ARG A 147 -2.32 14.62 0.27
C ARG A 147 -1.20 15.22 -0.56
N VAL A 148 -1.56 15.67 -1.76
CA VAL A 148 -0.61 16.27 -2.70
C VAL A 148 -0.67 17.78 -2.62
N ARG A 149 0.44 18.46 -2.94
CA ARG A 149 0.42 19.90 -3.18
C ARG A 149 -0.47 20.20 -4.40
N ASP A 150 -1.50 21.02 -4.21
CA ASP A 150 -2.52 21.32 -5.23
C ASP A 150 -2.05 22.42 -6.19
N SER A 151 -0.96 22.15 -6.90
CA SER A 151 -0.33 23.09 -7.83
C SER A 151 0.23 22.35 -9.04
N ARG A 152 0.26 23.04 -10.20
CA ARG A 152 0.94 22.52 -11.41
C ARG A 152 2.44 22.33 -11.20
N GLU A 153 3.05 23.05 -10.26
CA GLU A 153 4.46 22.87 -9.90
C GLU A 153 4.75 21.46 -9.39
N THR A 154 3.76 20.77 -8.83
CA THR A 154 3.89 19.38 -8.36
C THR A 154 4.42 18.47 -9.45
N TYR A 155 3.91 18.59 -10.68
CA TYR A 155 4.39 17.82 -11.83
C TYR A 155 5.87 18.11 -12.12
N ASP A 156 6.22 19.41 -12.17
CA ASP A 156 7.56 19.85 -12.54
C ASP A 156 8.61 19.43 -11.49
N ILE A 157 8.26 19.50 -10.21
CA ILE A 157 9.10 19.02 -9.10
C ILE A 157 9.32 17.51 -9.22
N MET A 158 8.26 16.73 -9.45
CA MET A 158 8.36 15.28 -9.60
C MET A 158 9.18 14.87 -10.81
N ARG A 159 8.95 15.49 -11.97
CA ARG A 159 9.72 15.22 -13.19
C ARG A 159 11.18 15.60 -13.03
N GLY A 160 11.48 16.77 -12.44
CA GLY A 160 12.85 17.14 -12.11
C GLY A 160 13.55 16.08 -11.25
N LEU A 161 12.89 15.59 -10.19
CA LEU A 161 13.46 14.52 -9.37
C LEU A 161 13.65 13.21 -10.16
N ILE A 162 12.70 12.82 -11.01
CA ILE A 162 12.81 11.63 -11.86
C ILE A 162 14.02 11.74 -12.78
N ASP A 163 14.18 12.86 -13.47
CA ASP A 163 15.23 13.07 -14.46
C ASP A 163 16.62 13.12 -13.79
N ASP A 164 16.72 13.81 -12.65
CA ASP A 164 17.97 13.97 -11.90
C ASP A 164 18.43 12.67 -11.20
N SER A 165 17.52 11.70 -11.04
CA SER A 165 17.80 10.45 -10.33
C SER A 165 17.28 9.20 -11.06
N LYS A 166 17.36 9.21 -12.39
CA LYS A 166 16.94 8.09 -13.27
C LYS A 166 17.51 6.72 -12.91
N ASN A 167 18.69 6.68 -12.29
CA ASN A 167 19.40 5.45 -11.91
C ASN A 167 19.21 5.08 -10.43
N ALA A 168 18.40 5.83 -9.68
CA ALA A 168 18.19 5.53 -8.27
C ALA A 168 17.43 4.21 -8.11
N GLY A 169 17.91 3.38 -7.19
CA GLY A 169 17.24 2.15 -6.79
C GLY A 169 15.89 2.44 -6.14
N VAL A 170 15.84 3.49 -5.31
CA VAL A 170 14.64 3.94 -4.61
C VAL A 170 14.60 5.47 -4.59
N ARG A 171 13.43 6.06 -4.82
CA ARG A 171 13.20 7.52 -4.75
C ARG A 171 12.00 7.82 -3.87
N TYR A 172 12.13 8.79 -2.98
CA TYR A 172 11.02 9.25 -2.13
C TYR A 172 10.50 10.61 -2.59
N PHE A 173 9.20 10.69 -2.84
CA PHE A 173 8.46 11.92 -3.14
C PHE A 173 7.68 12.45 -1.93
N GLY A 174 7.58 11.62 -0.89
CA GLY A 174 7.06 11.96 0.43
C GLY A 174 7.67 11.01 1.46
N TYR A 175 8.00 11.54 2.62
CA TYR A 175 8.61 10.84 3.75
C TYR A 175 8.27 11.59 5.03
N LEU A 176 8.27 10.93 6.19
CA LEU A 176 8.14 11.60 7.50
C LEU A 176 9.45 11.40 8.28
N GLY A 177 9.55 12.06 9.43
CA GLY A 177 10.58 11.78 10.44
C GLY A 177 10.16 12.40 11.78
N PRO A 178 10.70 11.94 12.91
CA PRO A 178 10.65 12.73 14.14
C PRO A 178 11.14 14.16 13.88
N ARG A 179 10.59 15.15 14.59
CA ARG A 179 10.93 16.56 14.42
C ARG A 179 12.44 16.82 14.34
N ASP A 180 13.20 16.37 15.33
CA ASP A 180 14.66 16.59 15.38
C ASP A 180 15.37 16.03 14.14
N ASN A 181 14.93 14.87 13.64
CA ASN A 181 15.50 14.25 12.45
C ASN A 181 15.19 15.06 11.18
N LEU A 182 13.97 15.62 11.07
CA LEU A 182 13.58 16.47 9.95
C LEU A 182 14.32 17.81 10.00
N GLU A 183 14.43 18.43 11.18
CA GLU A 183 15.19 19.67 11.36
C GLU A 183 16.64 19.49 10.93
N TRP A 184 17.31 18.42 11.38
CA TRP A 184 18.66 18.11 10.91
C TRP A 184 18.71 17.80 9.41
N LEU A 185 17.73 17.07 8.86
CA LEU A 185 17.69 16.76 7.42
C LEU A 185 17.70 18.05 6.60
N TYR A 186 16.80 18.99 6.89
CA TYR A 186 16.68 20.23 6.14
C TYR A 186 17.80 21.22 6.43
N LEU A 187 18.24 21.35 7.69
CA LEU A 187 19.23 22.36 8.08
C LEU A 187 20.68 21.93 7.88
N LYS A 188 20.96 20.61 7.85
CA LYS A 188 22.34 20.08 7.84
C LYS A 188 22.61 19.13 6.69
N HIS A 189 21.66 18.24 6.34
CA HIS A 189 21.90 17.21 5.33
C HIS A 189 21.68 17.71 3.91
N MET A 190 20.47 18.17 3.60
CA MET A 190 20.07 18.64 2.27
C MET A 190 20.95 19.77 1.70
N PRO A 191 21.40 20.77 2.48
CA PRO A 191 22.23 21.85 1.93
C PRO A 191 23.61 21.39 1.40
N LYS A 192 24.04 20.17 1.71
CA LYS A 192 25.29 19.59 1.18
C LYS A 192 25.18 19.16 -0.28
N TYR A 193 23.97 19.05 -0.81
CA TYR A 193 23.70 18.43 -2.10
C TYR A 193 22.99 19.40 -3.04
N GLU A 194 23.22 19.21 -4.33
CA GLU A 194 22.41 19.87 -5.35
C GLU A 194 20.94 19.43 -5.22
N LYS A 195 20.03 20.31 -5.66
CA LYS A 195 18.59 20.03 -5.70
C LYS A 195 18.34 18.68 -6.37
N ASN A 196 17.41 17.90 -5.82
CA ASN A 196 17.01 16.55 -6.26
C ASN A 196 18.09 15.46 -6.20
N LYS A 197 19.31 15.78 -5.75
CA LYS A 197 20.42 14.82 -5.61
C LYS A 197 20.70 14.47 -4.15
N THR A 198 19.78 14.71 -3.22
CA THR A 198 19.99 14.38 -1.81
C THR A 198 19.91 12.85 -1.59
N PRO A 199 20.99 12.21 -1.11
CA PRO A 199 20.96 10.81 -0.73
C PRO A 199 20.17 10.59 0.56
N PHE A 200 19.60 9.40 0.73
CA PHE A 200 18.89 9.03 1.94
C PHE A 200 19.85 9.00 3.16
N PRO A 201 19.49 9.61 4.30
CA PRO A 201 20.38 9.75 5.45
C PRO A 201 20.47 8.45 6.26
N PHE A 202 21.30 7.50 5.82
CA PHE A 202 21.44 6.22 6.53
C PHE A 202 22.22 6.32 7.84
N ASN A 203 23.25 7.18 7.89
CA ASN A 203 24.29 7.14 8.93
C ASN A 203 24.58 8.50 9.57
N GLU A 204 23.86 9.57 9.22
CA GLU A 204 24.33 10.94 9.50
C GLU A 204 23.59 11.67 10.65
N HIS A 205 22.63 11.03 11.32
CA HIS A 205 21.94 11.63 12.47
C HIS A 205 22.23 10.89 13.79
N TYR A 206 23.11 11.48 14.62
CA TYR A 206 23.41 11.01 15.97
C TYR A 206 23.59 12.20 16.92
N THR A 207 22.49 12.76 17.39
CA THR A 207 22.55 13.55 18.63
C THR A 207 22.69 12.56 19.80
N ASP A 208 23.73 12.74 20.60
CA ASP A 208 23.97 12.11 21.92
C ASP A 208 24.38 10.61 21.97
N GLY A 209 24.94 10.05 20.91
CA GLY A 209 25.57 8.72 20.96
C GLY A 209 24.62 7.53 21.18
N VAL A 210 23.30 7.75 21.22
CA VAL A 210 22.29 6.67 21.28
C VAL A 210 21.75 6.41 19.89
N MET A 211 22.02 5.22 19.35
CA MET A 211 21.57 4.80 18.02
C MET A 211 20.04 4.72 17.96
N ARG A 212 19.37 5.76 17.41
CA ARG A 212 17.90 5.80 17.27
C ARG A 212 17.48 5.55 15.82
N GLY A 213 17.35 4.27 15.44
CA GLY A 213 16.54 3.87 14.27
C GLY A 213 16.92 4.47 12.91
N THR A 214 16.04 4.35 11.91
CA THR A 214 16.17 5.06 10.62
C THR A 214 15.76 6.52 10.80
N SER A 215 16.51 7.46 10.22
CA SER A 215 16.23 8.89 10.39
C SER A 215 14.87 9.31 9.81
N LEU A 216 14.42 8.61 8.77
CA LEU A 216 13.11 8.78 8.13
C LEU A 216 12.24 7.53 8.31
N TRP A 217 10.92 7.73 8.33
CA TRP A 217 9.86 6.72 8.36
C TRP A 217 8.75 7.10 7.36
N GLY A 218 7.84 6.16 7.04
CA GLY A 218 6.69 6.42 6.19
C GLY A 218 7.01 6.41 4.70
N ALA A 219 7.15 5.22 4.11
CA ALA A 219 7.17 5.03 2.67
C ALA A 219 5.74 5.14 2.10
N TYR A 220 5.16 6.33 2.16
CA TYR A 220 3.80 6.58 1.64
C TYR A 220 3.79 7.21 0.24
N ALA A 221 4.94 7.64 -0.29
CA ALA A 221 5.08 8.11 -1.67
C ALA A 221 6.50 7.89 -2.21
N TYR A 222 6.68 6.90 -3.08
CA TYR A 222 8.01 6.46 -3.51
C TYR A 222 8.01 5.75 -4.88
N MET A 223 9.19 5.52 -5.44
CA MET A 223 9.45 4.67 -6.59
C MET A 223 10.52 3.63 -6.24
N VAL A 224 10.41 2.42 -6.79
CA VAL A 224 11.42 1.34 -6.68
C VAL A 224 11.78 0.86 -8.08
N SER A 225 13.08 0.84 -8.39
CA SER A 225 13.59 0.27 -9.64
C SER A 225 13.44 -1.25 -9.66
N GLU A 226 13.43 -1.86 -10.84
CA GLU A 226 13.43 -3.32 -11.02
C GLU A 226 14.55 -3.99 -10.20
N LYS A 227 15.79 -3.51 -10.34
CA LYS A 227 16.93 -4.05 -9.60
C LYS A 227 16.76 -3.95 -8.09
N ALA A 228 16.19 -2.86 -7.58
CA ALA A 228 15.94 -2.73 -6.15
C ALA A 228 14.84 -3.69 -5.66
N LEU A 229 13.79 -3.89 -6.46
CA LEU A 229 12.76 -4.88 -6.18
C LEU A 229 13.35 -6.29 -6.12
N ASP A 230 14.18 -6.67 -7.09
CA ASP A 230 14.84 -7.99 -7.13
C ASP A 230 15.65 -8.25 -5.85
N GLU A 231 16.45 -7.26 -5.41
CA GLU A 231 17.26 -7.37 -4.19
C GLU A 231 16.39 -7.46 -2.93
N ILE A 232 15.30 -6.68 -2.87
CA ILE A 232 14.31 -6.77 -1.79
C ILE A 232 13.69 -8.17 -1.76
N MET A 233 13.23 -8.68 -2.91
CA MET A 233 12.60 -9.98 -3.01
C MET A 233 13.57 -11.11 -2.67
N ALA A 234 14.79 -11.07 -3.21
CA ALA A 234 15.84 -12.04 -2.90
C ALA A 234 16.11 -12.09 -1.40
N LYS A 235 16.22 -10.95 -0.72
CA LYS A 235 16.41 -10.92 0.74
C LYS A 235 15.23 -11.48 1.50
N LEU A 236 14.01 -11.08 1.15
CA LEU A 236 12.80 -11.50 1.87
C LEU A 236 12.49 -12.99 1.65
N GLN A 237 12.63 -13.49 0.42
CA GLN A 237 12.40 -14.90 0.07
C GLN A 237 13.43 -15.84 0.69
N ASN A 238 14.65 -15.35 0.92
CA ASN A 238 15.71 -16.15 1.53
C ASN A 238 15.75 -16.04 3.06
N ASP A 239 15.40 -14.90 3.66
CA ASP A 239 15.45 -14.71 5.10
C ASP A 239 14.10 -14.35 5.69
N ILE A 240 13.41 -15.34 6.28
CA ILE A 240 12.21 -15.08 7.06
C ILE A 240 12.47 -14.14 8.25
N GLY A 241 13.71 -14.08 8.75
CA GLY A 241 14.18 -13.12 9.74
C GLY A 241 14.18 -11.68 9.23
N ALA A 242 14.28 -11.46 7.91
CA ALA A 242 14.10 -10.17 7.27
C ALA A 242 12.62 -9.76 7.23
N VAL A 243 11.68 -10.70 7.26
CA VAL A 243 10.24 -10.38 7.38
C VAL A 243 9.83 -10.17 8.84
N MET A 244 10.24 -11.10 9.72
CA MET A 244 9.74 -11.21 11.09
C MET A 244 10.88 -11.44 12.08
N TRP A 245 10.80 -10.83 13.25
CA TRP A 245 11.80 -11.01 14.31
C TRP A 245 11.15 -11.17 15.68
N LYS A 246 11.88 -11.82 16.60
CA LYS A 246 11.46 -12.02 17.98
C LYS A 246 12.66 -11.90 18.89
N GLY A 247 12.71 -10.85 19.71
CA GLY A 247 13.72 -10.71 20.75
C GLY A 247 13.54 -11.73 21.88
N LYS A 248 14.61 -12.00 22.63
CA LYS A 248 14.66 -13.04 23.68
C LYS A 248 13.51 -13.00 24.69
N ARG A 249 13.04 -11.80 25.05
CA ARG A 249 11.98 -11.57 26.05
C ARG A 249 10.58 -11.32 25.45
N MET A 250 10.46 -11.39 24.13
CA MET A 250 9.20 -11.07 23.46
C MET A 250 8.29 -12.29 23.42
N LYS A 251 7.00 -12.11 23.68
CA LYS A 251 6.02 -13.20 23.62
C LYS A 251 5.70 -13.57 22.16
N THR A 252 5.54 -12.56 21.31
CA THR A 252 5.13 -12.68 19.90
C THR A 252 6.22 -12.19 18.96
N TYR A 253 6.19 -12.65 17.71
CA TYR A 253 6.99 -12.06 16.63
C TYR A 253 6.47 -10.65 16.29
N ARG A 254 7.36 -9.82 15.75
CA ARG A 254 7.08 -8.50 15.18
C ARG A 254 7.43 -8.51 13.70
N ILE A 255 6.73 -7.67 12.96
CA ILE A 255 7.04 -7.43 11.54
C ILE A 255 8.14 -6.38 11.46
N LYS A 256 9.06 -6.56 10.51
CA LYS A 256 9.92 -5.46 10.08
C LYS A 256 9.15 -4.68 9.00
N PRO A 257 8.78 -3.41 9.24
CA PRO A 257 7.97 -2.63 8.30
C PRO A 257 8.71 -2.40 6.98
N ILE A 258 7.96 -2.17 5.90
CA ILE A 258 8.52 -1.95 4.56
C ILE A 258 9.48 -0.76 4.52
N ASP A 259 9.19 0.30 5.28
CA ASP A 259 10.04 1.49 5.45
C ASP A 259 11.48 1.18 5.86
N LYS A 260 11.68 0.04 6.54
CA LYS A 260 13.02 -0.42 6.94
C LYS A 260 13.61 -1.37 5.92
N GLN A 261 12.80 -2.16 5.23
CA GLN A 261 13.28 -3.15 4.27
C GLN A 261 13.79 -2.49 3.01
N MET A 262 12.98 -1.61 2.42
CA MET A 262 13.23 -1.04 1.10
C MET A 262 14.54 -0.23 1.04
N PRO A 263 14.73 0.85 1.82
CA PRO A 263 15.92 1.67 1.68
C PRO A 263 17.18 0.93 2.15
N ARG A 264 17.08 0.11 3.22
CA ARG A 264 18.26 -0.64 3.71
C ARG A 264 18.72 -1.69 2.72
N THR A 265 17.79 -2.44 2.12
CA THR A 265 18.16 -3.50 1.17
C THR A 265 18.71 -2.91 -0.13
N ALA A 266 18.10 -1.83 -0.65
CA ALA A 266 18.65 -1.11 -1.78
C ALA A 266 20.09 -0.64 -1.50
N ARG A 267 20.33 -0.01 -0.34
CA ARG A 267 21.68 0.41 0.07
C ARG A 267 22.64 -0.77 0.22
N ASP A 268 22.23 -1.84 0.88
CA ASP A 268 23.08 -3.03 1.09
C ASP A 268 23.50 -3.66 -0.25
N ALA A 269 22.67 -3.53 -1.29
CA ALA A 269 22.97 -3.93 -2.67
C ALA A 269 23.74 -2.88 -3.49
N GLY A 270 24.23 -1.80 -2.86
CA GLY A 270 24.97 -0.72 -3.52
C GLY A 270 24.10 0.15 -4.44
N LEU A 271 22.78 0.12 -4.27
CA LEU A 271 21.87 0.95 -5.05
C LEU A 271 21.66 2.31 -4.38
N ASP A 272 21.52 3.31 -5.23
CA ASP A 272 21.31 4.68 -4.82
C ASP A 272 19.88 4.88 -4.28
N VAL A 273 19.75 5.59 -3.16
CA VAL A 273 18.47 5.88 -2.50
C VAL A 273 18.37 7.38 -2.34
N ARG A 274 17.37 8.01 -2.96
CA ARG A 274 17.22 9.46 -3.01
C ARG A 274 15.98 9.94 -2.29
N VAL A 275 16.07 11.12 -1.72
CA VAL A 275 14.93 11.86 -1.16
C VAL A 275 14.82 13.20 -1.88
N GLY A 276 13.60 13.58 -2.29
CA GLY A 276 13.35 14.91 -2.84
C GLY A 276 13.56 16.00 -1.78
N ASN A 277 14.14 17.14 -2.15
CA ASN A 277 14.28 18.29 -1.25
C ASN A 277 12.94 19.02 -1.08
N ASP A 278 12.08 18.94 -2.11
CA ASP A 278 10.74 19.50 -2.14
C ASP A 278 9.74 18.33 -2.22
N PRO A 279 9.38 17.68 -1.09
CA PRO A 279 8.37 16.64 -1.11
C PRO A 279 7.05 17.21 -1.64
N VAL A 280 6.33 16.41 -2.42
CA VAL A 280 5.05 16.81 -3.02
C VAL A 280 3.86 16.05 -2.44
N PHE A 281 4.13 14.96 -1.72
CA PHE A 281 3.15 14.19 -0.99
C PHE A 281 3.38 14.30 0.51
N PHE A 282 2.30 14.51 1.24
CA PHE A 282 2.27 14.75 2.68
C PHE A 282 1.25 13.82 3.32
N ARG A 283 1.39 13.52 4.60
CA ARG A 283 0.38 12.74 5.31
C ARG A 283 -0.87 13.59 5.53
N ALA A 284 -2.04 13.04 5.19
CA ALA A 284 -3.33 13.66 5.47
C ALA A 284 -3.50 13.98 6.97
N PRO A 285 -4.02 15.17 7.33
CA PRO A 285 -4.14 15.59 8.71
C PRO A 285 -5.18 14.75 9.45
N MET A 286 -4.77 14.11 10.57
CA MET A 286 -5.60 13.28 11.46
C MET A 286 -6.41 12.19 10.77
N LEU A 287 -6.02 11.78 9.56
CA LEU A 287 -6.64 10.62 8.92
C LEU A 287 -6.18 9.36 9.67
N THR A 288 -7.05 8.85 10.54
CA THR A 288 -6.75 7.79 11.50
C THR A 288 -6.02 6.61 10.86
N SER A 289 -4.83 6.30 11.36
CA SER A 289 -4.08 5.14 10.91
C SER A 289 -4.74 3.86 11.40
N LYS A 290 -5.13 2.99 10.46
CA LYS A 290 -5.65 1.64 10.78
C LYS A 290 -4.60 0.74 11.47
N ILE A 291 -3.34 1.17 11.51
CA ILE A 291 -2.21 0.40 12.06
C ILE A 291 -1.69 1.03 13.35
N HIS A 292 -1.64 2.36 13.41
CA HIS A 292 -0.91 3.10 14.43
C HIS A 292 -1.60 4.41 14.85
N THR A 293 -2.84 4.33 15.32
CA THR A 293 -3.61 5.51 15.78
C THR A 293 -2.84 6.42 16.75
N LYS A 294 -2.06 5.82 17.66
CA LYS A 294 -1.22 6.55 18.62
C LYS A 294 -0.15 7.47 18.00
N PHE A 295 0.14 7.32 16.71
CA PHE A 295 1.15 8.12 16.00
C PHE A 295 0.52 9.19 15.10
N ASP A 296 -0.79 9.25 14.95
CA ASP A 296 -1.44 10.18 14.01
C ASP A 296 -1.11 11.64 14.31
N ALA A 297 -1.21 12.05 15.58
CA ALA A 297 -0.80 13.39 16.00
C ALA A 297 0.69 13.68 15.72
N GLU A 298 1.56 12.67 15.84
CA GLU A 298 2.99 12.83 15.56
C GLU A 298 3.27 12.91 14.05
N PHE A 299 2.48 12.21 13.24
CA PHE A 299 2.52 12.36 11.78
C PHE A 299 2.09 13.76 11.36
N CYS A 300 1.03 14.33 11.94
CA CYS A 300 0.62 15.70 11.63
C CYS A 300 1.68 16.74 12.01
N LYS A 301 2.32 16.59 13.18
CA LYS A 301 3.46 17.44 13.56
C LYS A 301 4.63 17.30 12.59
N SER A 302 4.93 16.06 12.18
CA SER A 302 6.00 15.80 11.22
C SER A 302 5.69 16.47 9.87
N THR A 303 4.46 16.35 9.37
CA THR A 303 4.00 17.05 8.17
C THR A 303 4.13 18.57 8.31
N GLN A 304 3.68 19.16 9.44
CA GLN A 304 3.81 20.59 9.69
C GLN A 304 5.27 21.05 9.61
N VAL A 305 6.20 20.33 10.25
CA VAL A 305 7.63 20.65 10.20
C VAL A 305 8.15 20.64 8.76
N GLN A 306 7.74 19.66 7.95
CA GLN A 306 8.14 19.62 6.54
C GLN A 306 7.60 20.81 5.75
N LEU A 307 6.32 21.12 5.91
CA LEU A 307 5.65 22.25 5.28
C LEU A 307 6.37 23.58 5.60
N ASP A 308 6.67 23.80 6.88
CA ASP A 308 7.40 24.99 7.35
C ASP A 308 8.78 25.12 6.69
N PHE A 309 9.53 24.02 6.56
CA PHE A 309 10.87 24.04 5.96
C PHE A 309 10.90 24.35 4.46
N ILE A 310 9.87 23.92 3.73
CA ILE A 310 9.78 24.12 2.27
C ILE A 310 8.94 25.34 1.89
N GLY A 311 8.44 26.10 2.88
CA GLY A 311 7.62 27.29 2.66
C GLY A 311 6.25 26.98 2.03
N VAL A 312 5.71 25.78 2.26
CA VAL A 312 4.37 25.36 1.82
C VAL A 312 3.46 25.37 3.04
N LYS A 313 2.19 25.71 2.86
CA LYS A 313 1.17 25.73 3.92
C LYS A 313 0.17 24.58 3.73
N TRP A 314 -0.63 24.31 4.76
CA TRP A 314 -1.74 23.36 4.63
C TRP A 314 -2.75 23.76 3.55
N GLU A 315 -2.93 25.06 3.30
CA GLU A 315 -3.81 25.59 2.24
C GLU A 315 -3.33 25.24 0.83
N ASP A 316 -2.02 24.99 0.69
CA ASP A 316 -1.42 24.64 -0.60
C ASP A 316 -1.56 23.14 -0.88
N LEU A 317 -2.09 22.36 0.07
CA LEU A 317 -2.39 20.95 -0.11
C LEU A 317 -3.84 20.76 -0.53
N TRP A 318 -4.10 19.75 -1.34
CA TRP A 318 -5.48 19.29 -1.53
C TRP A 318 -5.96 18.66 -0.22
N LEU A 319 -7.02 19.20 0.38
CA LEU A 319 -7.62 18.72 1.62
C LEU A 319 -9.14 18.59 1.46
N THR A 320 -9.75 17.61 2.12
CA THR A 320 -11.21 17.56 2.28
C THR A 320 -11.69 18.68 3.22
N GLU A 321 -12.99 18.98 3.22
CA GLU A 321 -13.54 19.96 4.17
C GLU A 321 -13.30 19.56 5.63
N GLU A 322 -13.49 18.27 5.97
CA GLU A 322 -13.21 17.72 7.31
C GLU A 322 -11.72 17.88 7.71
N GLU A 323 -10.81 17.73 6.75
CA GLU A 323 -9.38 17.90 6.97
C GLU A 323 -9.01 19.38 7.17
N LYS A 324 -9.64 20.29 6.42
CA LYS A 324 -9.49 21.74 6.62
C LYS A 324 -9.98 22.16 8.00
N GLU A 325 -11.17 21.69 8.41
CA GLU A 325 -11.70 21.94 9.76
C GLU A 325 -10.74 21.44 10.84
N THR A 326 -10.11 20.29 10.62
CA THR A 326 -9.12 19.73 11.53
C THR A 326 -7.86 20.60 11.65
N VAL A 327 -7.36 21.13 10.53
CA VAL A 327 -6.24 22.08 10.52
C VAL A 327 -6.61 23.38 11.23
N GLU A 328 -7.81 23.92 11.00
CA GLU A 328 -8.29 25.13 11.67
C GLU A 328 -8.45 24.93 13.19
N LYS A 329 -9.00 23.79 13.63
CA LYS A 329 -9.04 23.42 15.06
C LYS A 329 -7.63 23.35 15.65
N TYR A 330 -6.66 22.79 14.93
CA TYR A 330 -5.27 22.76 15.37
C TYR A 330 -4.70 24.18 15.51
N ARG A 331 -4.94 25.07 14.55
CA ARG A 331 -4.49 26.48 14.61
C ARG A 331 -5.06 27.21 15.83
N ALA A 332 -6.34 26.99 16.12
CA ALA A 332 -7.01 27.61 17.26
C ALA A 332 -6.52 27.09 18.62
N THR A 333 -6.19 25.80 18.71
CA THR A 333 -5.92 25.13 20.00
C THR A 333 -4.45 24.80 20.25
N GLY A 334 -3.62 24.79 19.20
CA GLY A 334 -2.23 24.31 19.22
C GLY A 334 -2.08 22.81 19.41
N LYS A 335 -3.17 22.02 19.33
CA LYS A 335 -3.16 20.57 19.62
C LYS A 335 -3.81 19.75 18.52
N TRP A 336 -3.08 18.73 18.07
CA TRP A 336 -3.63 17.65 17.26
C TRP A 336 -4.32 16.66 18.21
N THR A 337 -5.61 16.85 18.47
CA THR A 337 -6.38 16.02 19.44
C THR A 337 -7.49 15.24 18.74
N ASP A 338 -7.54 13.95 19.06
CA ASP A 338 -8.57 12.98 18.62
C ASP A 338 -9.76 12.89 19.60
N ASP A 339 -9.91 13.81 20.55
CA ASP A 339 -10.89 13.62 21.63
C ASP A 339 -12.32 13.43 21.08
N GLU A 340 -12.63 13.99 19.90
CA GLU A 340 -13.89 13.74 19.16
C GLU A 340 -13.79 12.56 18.15
N ASN A 341 -12.62 12.33 17.54
CA ASN A 341 -12.42 11.32 16.49
C ASN A 341 -12.29 9.88 17.01
N ARG A 342 -11.93 9.68 18.29
CA ARG A 342 -11.91 8.33 18.90
C ARG A 342 -13.26 7.64 18.86
N ASP A 343 -14.36 8.40 18.84
CA ASP A 343 -15.71 7.83 18.76
C ASP A 343 -16.22 7.74 17.30
N ALA A 344 -15.77 8.63 16.40
CA ALA A 344 -16.08 8.53 14.97
C ALA A 344 -15.49 7.25 14.34
N GLY A 345 -14.23 6.90 14.64
CA GLY A 345 -13.62 5.67 14.13
C GLY A 345 -14.31 4.39 14.61
N LYS A 346 -14.89 4.40 15.82
CA LYS A 346 -15.71 3.28 16.31
C LYS A 346 -17.06 3.22 15.58
N ARG A 347 -17.60 4.36 15.14
CA ARG A 347 -18.87 4.43 14.40
C ARG A 347 -18.69 3.86 12.99
N ASP A 348 -17.63 4.23 12.28
CA ASP A 348 -17.33 3.68 10.95
C ASP A 348 -17.07 2.17 10.98
N GLU A 349 -16.28 1.68 11.94
CA GLU A 349 -16.07 0.23 12.10
C GLU A 349 -17.38 -0.50 12.40
N ARG A 350 -18.29 0.10 13.18
CA ARG A 350 -19.59 -0.48 13.51
C ARG A 350 -20.54 -0.49 12.30
N GLU A 351 -20.57 0.57 11.51
CA GLU A 351 -21.38 0.63 10.29
C GLU A 351 -20.87 -0.34 9.22
N GLU A 352 -19.56 -0.50 9.08
CA GLU A 352 -18.96 -1.50 8.20
C GLU A 352 -19.26 -2.93 8.70
N GLU A 353 -19.21 -3.17 10.02
CA GLU A 353 -19.62 -4.44 10.63
C GLU A 353 -21.11 -4.75 10.41
N GLU A 354 -21.98 -3.74 10.52
CA GLU A 354 -23.42 -3.88 10.26
C GLU A 354 -23.68 -4.19 8.77
N LYS A 355 -22.98 -3.53 7.85
CA LYS A 355 -23.07 -3.82 6.40
C LYS A 355 -22.60 -5.24 6.09
N ASP A 356 -21.49 -5.68 6.68
CA ASP A 356 -20.97 -7.04 6.53
C ASP A 356 -21.94 -8.10 7.09
N GLU A 357 -22.57 -7.83 8.23
CA GLU A 357 -23.58 -8.70 8.84
C GLU A 357 -24.86 -8.77 7.98
N ILE A 358 -25.30 -7.65 7.43
CA ILE A 358 -26.40 -7.59 6.44
C ILE A 358 -26.04 -8.39 5.19
N LEU A 359 -24.82 -8.29 4.68
CA LEU A 359 -24.39 -9.05 3.50
C LEU A 359 -24.34 -10.55 3.79
N ARG A 360 -23.81 -10.96 4.95
CA ARG A 360 -23.78 -12.37 5.37
C ARG A 360 -25.17 -12.95 5.54
N SER A 361 -26.08 -12.21 6.17
CA SER A 361 -27.47 -12.66 6.35
C SER A 361 -28.18 -12.81 5.00
N LYS A 362 -27.97 -11.88 4.05
CA LYS A 362 -28.48 -12.01 2.67
C LYS A 362 -27.97 -13.27 1.97
N ILE A 363 -26.65 -13.53 2.03
CA ILE A 363 -26.05 -14.74 1.44
C ILE A 363 -26.63 -16.01 2.07
N GLU A 364 -26.88 -16.02 3.38
CA GLU A 364 -27.45 -17.17 4.07
C GLU A 364 -28.93 -17.42 3.68
N VAL A 365 -29.70 -16.35 3.51
CA VAL A 365 -31.08 -16.44 2.98
C VAL A 365 -31.09 -16.99 1.56
N GLU A 366 -30.23 -16.48 0.67
CA GLU A 366 -30.10 -16.99 -0.71
C GLU A 366 -29.73 -18.47 -0.74
N LYS A 367 -28.79 -18.91 0.11
CA LYS A 367 -28.45 -20.34 0.25
C LYS A 367 -29.64 -21.20 0.70
N LYS A 368 -30.49 -20.69 1.60
CA LYS A 368 -31.71 -21.40 2.05
C LYS A 368 -32.76 -21.46 0.94
N VAL A 369 -32.95 -20.39 0.17
CA VAL A 369 -33.86 -20.35 -0.99
C VAL A 369 -33.42 -21.33 -2.07
N VAL A 370 -32.13 -21.34 -2.44
CA VAL A 370 -31.59 -22.29 -3.43
C VAL A 370 -31.77 -23.73 -2.95
N LYS A 371 -31.58 -24.01 -1.65
CA LYS A 371 -31.78 -25.35 -1.08
C LYS A 371 -33.25 -25.80 -1.07
N GLN A 372 -34.20 -24.86 -0.97
CA GLN A 372 -35.64 -25.16 -1.07
C GLN A 372 -36.12 -25.30 -2.52
N GLN A 373 -35.50 -24.58 -3.46
CA GLN A 373 -35.88 -24.61 -4.89
C GLN A 373 -35.20 -25.74 -5.68
N GLN A 374 -34.19 -26.40 -5.13
CA GLN A 374 -33.73 -27.66 -5.71
C GLN A 374 -34.81 -28.72 -5.46
N PRO A 375 -35.54 -29.19 -6.50
CA PRO A 375 -36.39 -30.35 -6.33
C PRO A 375 -35.53 -31.47 -5.78
N SER A 376 -36.02 -32.19 -4.77
CA SER A 376 -35.23 -33.27 -4.20
C SER A 376 -34.73 -34.15 -5.34
N VAL A 377 -33.45 -34.53 -5.32
CA VAL A 377 -32.87 -35.39 -6.35
C VAL A 377 -33.72 -36.67 -6.53
N ALA A 378 -34.44 -37.08 -5.49
CA ALA A 378 -35.45 -38.14 -5.53
C ALA A 378 -36.66 -37.84 -6.44
N VAL A 379 -37.17 -36.59 -6.50
CA VAL A 379 -38.22 -36.18 -7.44
C VAL A 379 -37.70 -36.14 -8.88
N ALA A 380 -36.49 -35.63 -9.10
CA ALA A 380 -35.88 -35.62 -10.45
C ALA A 380 -35.62 -37.05 -10.98
N LEU A 381 -35.15 -37.96 -10.12
CA LEU A 381 -34.91 -39.37 -10.47
C LEU A 381 -36.22 -40.16 -10.69
N SER A 382 -37.27 -39.88 -9.93
CA SER A 382 -38.57 -40.55 -10.11
C SER A 382 -39.27 -40.10 -11.39
N VAL A 383 -39.20 -38.83 -11.77
CA VAL A 383 -39.72 -38.34 -13.07
C VAL A 383 -38.94 -38.97 -14.24
N ALA A 384 -37.61 -39.06 -14.15
CA ALA A 384 -36.79 -39.71 -15.17
C ALA A 384 -37.11 -41.21 -15.31
N GLY A 385 -37.33 -41.91 -14.19
CA GLY A 385 -37.73 -43.32 -14.18
C GLY A 385 -39.10 -43.56 -14.83
N VAL A 386 -40.09 -42.70 -14.56
CA VAL A 386 -41.43 -42.80 -15.17
C VAL A 386 -41.40 -42.53 -16.67
N ILE A 387 -40.65 -41.53 -17.12
CA ILE A 387 -40.48 -41.23 -18.55
C ILE A 387 -39.75 -42.39 -19.25
N GLY A 388 -38.68 -42.91 -18.66
CA GLY A 388 -37.95 -44.07 -19.19
C GLY A 388 -38.83 -45.32 -19.31
N GLY A 389 -39.67 -45.58 -18.30
CA GLY A 389 -40.64 -46.67 -18.32
C GLY A 389 -41.71 -46.52 -19.40
N LEU A 390 -42.23 -45.31 -19.61
CA LEU A 390 -43.23 -45.02 -20.65
C LEU A 390 -42.66 -45.20 -22.07
N VAL A 391 -41.43 -44.73 -22.32
CA VAL A 391 -40.75 -44.91 -23.61
C VAL A 391 -40.52 -46.40 -23.88
N LEU A 392 -40.05 -47.15 -22.88
CA LEU A 392 -39.85 -48.60 -23.01
C LEU A 392 -41.16 -49.35 -23.28
N TYR A 393 -42.23 -48.99 -22.56
CA TYR A 393 -43.56 -49.55 -22.76
C TYR A 393 -44.11 -49.25 -24.18
N MET A 394 -43.94 -48.02 -24.67
CA MET A 394 -44.33 -47.66 -26.03
C MET A 394 -43.53 -48.45 -27.06
N PHE A 395 -42.23 -48.67 -26.83
CA PHE A 395 -41.38 -49.47 -27.72
C PHE A 395 -41.83 -50.94 -27.78
N ILE A 396 -42.13 -51.55 -26.62
CA ILE A 396 -42.62 -52.94 -26.53
C ILE A 396 -43.99 -53.06 -27.20
N LYS A 397 -44.92 -52.14 -26.92
CA LYS A 397 -46.27 -52.14 -27.51
C LYS A 397 -46.25 -51.96 -29.03
N ASN A 398 -45.35 -51.14 -29.55
CA ASN A 398 -45.21 -50.94 -30.99
C ASN A 398 -44.59 -52.16 -31.69
N ARG A 399 -43.70 -52.89 -31.00
CA ARG A 399 -43.14 -54.17 -31.50
C ARG A 399 -44.19 -55.28 -31.56
N TYR A 400 -45.07 -55.36 -30.55
CA TYR A 400 -46.19 -56.32 -30.54
C TYR A 400 -47.30 -56.03 -31.54
N ARG A 401 -47.41 -54.81 -32.08
CA ARG A 401 -48.36 -54.47 -33.15
C ARG A 401 -47.85 -54.77 -34.55
N ARG A 402 -46.54 -55.04 -34.70
CA ARG A 402 -45.88 -55.32 -35.98
C ARG A 402 -45.55 -56.80 -36.19
N ALA A 403 -45.79 -57.63 -35.17
CA ALA A 403 -45.85 -59.08 -35.26
C ALA A 403 -47.33 -59.47 -35.26
#